data_AF-A0A959T843-F1
#
_entry.id   AF-A0A959T843-F1
#
_cell.length_a   1.000
_cell.length_b   1.000
_cell.length_c   1.000
_cell.angle_alpha   90.00
_cell.angle_beta   90.00
_cell.angle_gamma   90.00
#
_symmetry.space_group_name_H-M   'P 1'
#
loop_
_entity.id
_entity.type
_entity.pdbx_description
1 polymer ?
#
loop_
_entity_poly.entity_id
_entity_poly.type
_entity_poly.pdbx_seq_one_letter_code
_entity_poly.pdbx_strand_id
1 'polypeptide(L)'
;MANFLLQQLEPLADSFIGVNPFEQLKARSSFQGMRAALQHLGDGGALGVFPAGEVSSYRTELKAVADPRWKAPVIKLIRQAGVPV
;
A
#
# COMPACT_ATOMS: atom_id res chain seq x y z
N MET A 1 11.54 -5.73 5.51
CA MET A 1 12.63 -6.40 4.76
C MET A 1 12.23 -6.80 3.34
N ALA A 2 11.01 -7.32 3.08
CA ALA A 2 10.61 -7.75 1.73
C ALA A 2 10.70 -6.65 0.64
N ASN A 3 10.15 -5.45 0.89
CA ASN A 3 10.15 -4.36 -0.11
C ASN A 3 11.56 -3.96 -0.60
N PHE A 4 12.60 -4.13 0.22
CA PHE A 4 13.98 -3.85 -0.17
C PHE A 4 14.47 -4.79 -1.26
N LEU A 5 14.22 -6.09 -1.06
CA LEU A 5 14.67 -7.14 -1.96
C LEU A 5 13.88 -7.08 -3.27
N LEU A 6 12.60 -6.69 -3.20
CA LEU A 6 11.74 -6.51 -4.37
C LEU A 6 12.16 -5.32 -5.23
N GLN A 7 12.70 -4.25 -4.64
CA GLN A 7 13.25 -3.11 -5.40
C GLN A 7 14.56 -3.44 -6.14
N GLN A 8 15.26 -4.50 -5.74
CA GLN A 8 16.47 -4.96 -6.45
C GLN A 8 16.14 -5.82 -7.68
N LEU A 9 14.86 -6.15 -7.89
CA LEU A 9 14.40 -6.79 -9.11
C LEU A 9 14.11 -5.71 -10.14
N GLU A 10 15.07 -5.45 -11.03
CA GLU A 10 14.96 -4.45 -12.12
C GLU A 10 13.60 -4.45 -12.85
N PRO A 11 12.99 -5.61 -13.20
CA PRO A 11 11.70 -5.62 -13.89
C PRO A 11 10.53 -5.08 -13.06
N LEU A 12 10.67 -5.02 -11.73
CA LEU A 12 9.60 -4.64 -10.82
C LEU A 12 9.79 -3.26 -10.21
N ALA A 13 10.98 -2.65 -10.35
CA ALA A 13 11.32 -1.38 -9.72
C ALA A 13 10.32 -0.26 -10.07
N ASP A 14 9.92 -0.17 -11.34
CA ASP A 14 8.97 0.85 -11.83
C ASP A 14 7.50 0.58 -11.44
N SER A 15 7.21 -0.61 -10.90
CA SER A 15 5.85 -0.99 -10.47
C SER A 15 5.55 -0.55 -9.03
N PHE A 16 6.53 0.02 -8.31
CA PHE A 16 6.36 0.43 -6.92
C PHE A 16 6.28 1.95 -6.76
N ILE A 17 5.14 2.43 -6.29
CA ILE A 17 5.00 3.82 -5.85
C ILE A 17 5.70 3.99 -4.50
N GLY A 18 6.93 4.49 -4.54
CA GLY A 18 7.59 5.27 -3.49
C GLY A 18 7.37 4.87 -2.03
N VAL A 19 7.36 3.57 -1.69
CA VAL A 19 7.37 3.09 -0.31
C VAL A 19 8.73 2.50 0.02
N ASN A 20 9.75 3.36 0.04
CA ASN A 20 11.07 2.99 0.54
C ASN A 20 10.93 2.61 2.02
N PRO A 21 11.03 1.32 2.40
CA PRO A 21 10.72 0.87 3.75
C PRO A 21 11.79 1.28 4.78
N PHE A 22 12.88 1.93 4.35
CA PHE A 22 13.98 2.40 5.20
C PHE A 22 14.01 3.92 5.40
N GLU A 23 13.18 4.69 4.70
CA GLU A 23 12.97 6.07 5.07
C GLU A 23 12.11 6.12 6.33
N GLN A 24 12.78 6.36 7.45
CA GLN A 24 12.28 6.56 8.80
C GLN A 24 10.76 6.76 8.91
N LEU A 25 10.16 5.94 9.77
CA LEU A 25 8.84 6.05 10.41
C LEU A 25 8.57 7.43 11.05
N LYS A 26 8.55 8.49 10.26
CA LYS A 26 8.23 9.85 10.70
C LYS A 26 7.42 10.53 9.61
N ALA A 27 6.15 10.12 9.49
CA ALA A 27 4.98 10.94 9.15
C ALA A 27 5.02 11.93 7.94
N ARG A 28 6.11 12.05 7.18
CA ARG A 28 6.29 12.96 6.05
C ARG A 28 6.20 12.25 4.69
N SER A 29 6.46 10.95 4.64
CA SER A 29 6.47 10.14 3.41
C SER A 29 5.07 9.67 2.97
N SER A 30 4.12 9.46 3.88
CA SER A 30 2.78 8.95 3.54
C SER A 30 1.96 9.88 2.65
N PHE A 31 2.15 11.19 2.78
CA PHE A 31 1.46 12.17 1.94
C PHE A 31 1.98 12.16 0.50
N GLN A 32 3.30 12.04 0.30
CA GLN A 32 3.88 11.96 -1.03
C GLN A 32 3.50 10.66 -1.73
N GLY A 33 3.55 9.52 -1.03
CA GLY A 33 3.07 8.24 -1.56
C GLY A 33 1.59 8.27 -1.93
N MET A 34 0.74 8.88 -1.10
CA MET A 34 -0.68 9.06 -1.38
C MET A 34 -0.92 9.95 -2.60
N ARG A 35 -0.19 11.06 -2.73
CA ARG A 35 -0.27 11.94 -3.90
C ARG A 35 0.15 11.23 -5.18
N ALA A 36 1.25 10.48 -5.15
CA ALA A 36 1.73 9.72 -6.29
C ALA A 36 0.75 8.61 -6.70
N ALA A 37 0.14 7.92 -5.72
CA ALA A 37 -0.91 6.93 -5.96
C ALA A 37 -2.14 7.55 -6.64
N LEU A 38 -2.62 8.69 -6.15
CA LEU A 38 -3.75 9.40 -6.77
C LEU A 38 -3.40 9.94 -8.16
N GLN A 39 -2.18 10.43 -8.37
CA GLN A 39 -1.72 10.87 -9.70
C GLN A 39 -1.68 9.69 -10.68
N HIS A 40 -1.09 8.56 -10.28
CA HIS A 40 -1.02 7.35 -11.11
C HIS A 40 -2.40 6.86 -11.54
N LEU A 41 -3.36 6.86 -10.61
CA LEU A 41 -4.76 6.55 -10.93
C LEU A 41 -5.39 7.59 -11.87
N GLY A 42 -5.09 8.88 -11.65
CA GLY A 42 -5.53 9.97 -12.53
C GLY A 42 -4.98 9.89 -13.96
N ASP A 43 -3.78 9.32 -14.12
CA ASP A 43 -3.15 9.08 -15.43
C ASP A 43 -3.67 7.80 -16.13
N GLY A 44 -4.69 7.14 -15.56
CA GLY A 44 -5.29 5.91 -16.09
C GLY A 44 -4.60 4.62 -15.67
N GLY A 45 -3.66 4.70 -14.72
CA GLY A 45 -2.99 3.54 -14.14
C GLY A 45 -3.87 2.75 -13.17
N ALA A 46 -3.43 1.56 -12.79
CA ALA A 46 -4.09 0.71 -11.81
C ALA A 46 -3.24 0.61 -10.55
N LEU A 47 -3.89 0.58 -9.37
CA LEU A 47 -3.20 0.56 -8.09
C LEU A 47 -3.52 -0.69 -7.28
N GLY A 48 -2.49 -1.50 -7.01
CA GLY A 48 -2.55 -2.57 -6.00
C GLY A 48 -2.16 -2.05 -4.62
N VAL A 49 -2.97 -2.35 -3.59
CA VAL A 49 -2.68 -1.95 -2.20
C VAL A 49 -2.82 -3.13 -1.24
N PHE A 50 -1.98 -3.14 -0.20
CA PHE A 50 -2.09 -4.06 0.93
C PHE A 50 -2.57 -3.29 2.17
N PRO A 51 -3.89 -3.22 2.40
CA PRO A 51 -4.51 -2.24 3.30
C PRO A 51 -4.22 -2.50 4.79
N ALA A 52 -3.92 -3.75 5.13
CA ALA A 52 -3.60 -4.17 6.48
C ALA A 52 -2.15 -3.81 6.88
N GLY A 53 -1.23 -3.80 5.90
CA GLY A 53 0.20 -3.55 6.09
C GLY A 53 0.94 -4.66 6.85
N GLU A 54 0.29 -5.80 7.05
CA GLU A 54 0.81 -7.01 7.69
C GLU A 54 0.27 -8.22 6.92
N VAL A 55 0.91 -9.38 7.08
CA VAL A 55 0.43 -10.63 6.47
C VAL A 55 -0.80 -11.16 7.20
N SER A 56 -1.71 -11.81 6.48
CA SER A 56 -2.86 -12.49 7.06
C SER A 56 -2.41 -13.58 8.03
N SER A 57 -3.14 -13.75 9.12
CA SER A 57 -2.88 -14.78 10.11
C SER A 57 -4.20 -15.35 10.64
N TYR A 58 -4.15 -16.48 11.36
CA TYR A 58 -5.36 -17.06 11.94
C TYR A 58 -5.91 -16.13 13.03
N ARG A 59 -7.14 -15.65 12.84
CA ARG A 59 -7.87 -14.76 13.76
C ARG A 59 -8.89 -15.59 14.53
N THR A 60 -8.67 -15.74 15.83
CA THR A 60 -9.54 -16.56 16.71
C THR A 60 -10.99 -16.07 16.70
N GLU A 61 -11.17 -14.75 16.66
CA GLU A 61 -12.46 -14.07 16.61
C GLU A 61 -13.26 -14.37 15.33
N LEU A 62 -12.57 -14.60 14.20
CA LEU A 62 -13.19 -14.95 12.92
C LEU A 62 -13.18 -16.46 12.64
N LYS A 63 -12.43 -17.23 13.44
CA LYS A 63 -12.12 -18.66 13.22
C LYS A 63 -11.63 -18.93 11.78
N ALA A 64 -10.84 -18.00 11.25
CA ALA A 64 -10.36 -18.04 9.86
C ALA A 64 -9.02 -17.31 9.72
N VAL A 65 -8.30 -17.59 8.64
CA VAL A 65 -7.15 -16.78 8.22
C VAL A 65 -7.66 -15.48 7.64
N ALA A 66 -7.28 -14.36 8.23
CA ALA A 66 -7.72 -13.05 7.79
C ALA A 66 -6.68 -11.98 8.09
N ASP A 67 -6.74 -10.90 7.31
CA ASP A 67 -5.99 -9.69 7.58
C ASP A 67 -6.39 -9.06 8.92
N PRO A 68 -5.47 -8.34 9.59
CA PRO A 68 -5.87 -7.41 10.62
C PRO A 68 -6.74 -6.29 10.04
N ARG A 69 -7.37 -5.52 10.93
CA ARG A 69 -8.18 -4.36 10.55
C ARG A 69 -7.40 -3.43 9.63
N TRP A 70 -8.03 -3.08 8.51
CA TRP A 70 -7.44 -2.16 7.53
C TRP A 70 -7.19 -0.78 8.15
N LYS A 71 -6.06 -0.18 7.78
CA LYS A 71 -5.62 1.10 8.35
C LYS A 71 -6.42 2.25 7.75
N ALA A 72 -6.90 3.18 8.57
CA ALA A 72 -7.73 4.31 8.11
C ALA A 72 -7.17 5.11 6.91
N PRO A 73 -5.85 5.34 6.76
CA PRO A 73 -5.30 6.04 5.60
C PRO A 73 -5.60 5.36 4.25
N VAL A 74 -5.56 4.02 4.17
CA VAL A 74 -5.84 3.32 2.91
C VAL A 74 -7.32 3.42 2.54
N ILE A 75 -8.21 3.39 3.53
CA ILE A 75 -9.65 3.56 3.32
C ILE A 75 -9.94 4.97 2.79
N LYS A 76 -9.25 5.99 3.32
CA LYS A 76 -9.33 7.36 2.81
C LYS A 76 -8.83 7.48 1.38
N LEU A 77 -7.70 6.85 1.04
CA LEU A 77 -7.17 6.81 -0.33
C LEU A 77 -8.19 6.20 -1.29
N ILE A 78 -8.73 5.01 -0.97
CA ILE A 78 -9.73 4.31 -1.77
C ILE A 78 -10.96 5.21 -2.01
N ARG A 79 -11.46 5.88 -0.96
CA ARG A 79 -12.61 6.79 -1.07
C ARG A 79 -12.30 8.02 -1.92
N GLN A 80 -11.08 8.56 -1.84
CA GLN A 80 -10.66 9.73 -2.59
C GLN A 80 -10.34 9.42 -4.06
N ALA A 81 -9.94 8.19 -4.36
CA ALA A 81 -9.54 7.77 -5.70
C ALA A 81 -10.68 7.89 -6.72
N GLY A 82 -11.93 7.66 -6.31
CA GLY A 82 -13.10 7.85 -7.19
C GLY A 82 -13.15 6.88 -8.38
N VAL A 83 -12.40 5.78 -8.32
CA VAL A 83 -12.34 4.72 -9.35
C VAL A 83 -13.02 3.44 -8.83
N PRO A 84 -13.38 2.49 -9.70
CA PRO A 84 -13.86 1.16 -9.28
C PRO A 84 -12.84 0.42 -8.41
N VAL A 85 -13.34 -0.33 -7.41
CA VAL A 85 -12.55 -1.08 -6.42
C VAL A 85 -13.07 -2.51 -6.33
#